data_AF-A0AA86VCS5-F1
#
_entry.id   AF-A0AA86VCS5-F1
#
_cell.length_a   1.000
_cell.length_b   1.000
_cell.length_c   1.000
_cell.angle_alpha   90.00
_cell.angle_beta   90.00
_cell.angle_gamma   90.00
#
_symmetry.space_group_name_H-M   'P 1'
#
loop_
_entity.id
_entity.type
_entity.pdbx_description
1 polymer ?
#
loop_
_entity_poly.entity_id
_entity_poly.type
_entity_poly.pdbx_seq_one_letter_code
_entity_poly.pdbx_strand_id
1 'polypeptide(L)'
;MTAKTNTMPIIGKLHCSSSQTVHVVRKRPHVVNGGGFVVMDSSAQRVVFRVDGCGVRGKKGELILREGDGDALLLMRRKGGMVEALSIYKKWKGYSLDYEGSRKLVFSLTEPNSCLVKNKAIRISTRNSGCDFKINGYFPDKCCSIIDSKGNEVAQVRVMKEVEEFMVNKDLYHVVVEPGMDQAFVFGVIAILDYIYGESTHC
;
A
#
# COMPACT_ATOMS: atom_id res chain seq x y z
N MET A 1 29.36 13.22 13.45
CA MET A 1 28.75 11.94 13.88
C MET A 1 27.53 11.71 13.00
N THR A 2 27.64 10.87 11.98
CA THR A 2 26.49 10.48 11.15
C THR A 2 25.59 9.58 11.98
N ALA A 3 24.45 10.11 12.43
CA ALA A 3 23.43 9.30 13.08
C ALA A 3 23.06 8.16 12.13
N LYS A 4 23.31 6.92 12.55
CA LYS A 4 22.96 5.73 11.79
C LYS A 4 21.44 5.62 11.80
N THR A 5 20.78 6.23 10.81
CA THR A 5 19.33 6.12 10.65
C THR A 5 18.99 4.66 10.48
N ASN A 6 18.19 4.12 11.39
CA ASN A 6 17.81 2.71 11.39
C ASN A 6 16.75 2.48 10.29
N THR A 7 17.21 2.35 9.04
CA THR A 7 16.35 2.13 7.88
C THR A 7 15.79 0.71 7.89
N MET A 8 14.53 0.55 7.49
CA MET A 8 13.85 -0.74 7.36
C MET A 8 13.46 -0.99 5.89
N PRO A 9 14.44 -1.27 5.01
CA PRO A 9 14.15 -1.54 3.60
C PRO A 9 13.44 -2.89 3.43
N ILE A 10 12.33 -2.89 2.70
CA ILE A 10 11.55 -4.11 2.38
C ILE A 10 11.57 -4.37 0.88
N ILE A 11 11.36 -3.32 0.08
CA ILE A 11 11.48 -3.31 -1.38
C ILE A 11 12.87 -2.83 -1.78
N GLY A 12 13.31 -1.69 -1.25
CA GLY A 12 14.58 -1.08 -1.63
C GLY A 12 15.00 0.09 -0.74
N LYS A 13 16.31 0.21 -0.50
CA LYS A 13 16.88 1.28 0.32
C LYS A 13 16.65 2.68 -0.26
N LEU A 14 16.54 2.79 -1.59
CA LEU A 14 16.30 4.05 -2.30
C LEU A 14 14.93 4.65 -1.96
N HIS A 15 13.99 3.83 -1.47
CA HIS A 15 12.64 4.27 -1.08
C HIS A 15 12.53 4.58 0.42
N CYS A 16 13.65 4.61 1.15
CA CYS A 16 13.70 5.00 2.56
C CYS A 16 14.17 6.44 2.69
N SER A 17 13.45 7.28 3.43
CA SER A 17 13.86 8.65 3.76
C SER A 17 14.49 8.71 5.16
N SER A 18 15.47 9.58 5.39
CA SER A 18 16.01 9.85 6.72
C SER A 18 15.11 10.76 7.57
N SER A 19 14.09 11.35 6.97
CA SER A 19 13.12 12.26 7.59
C SER A 19 11.68 11.81 7.28
N GLN A 20 10.75 12.26 8.10
CA GLN A 20 9.32 11.98 7.89
C GLN A 20 8.89 12.59 6.56
N THR A 21 8.13 11.85 5.77
CA THR A 21 7.59 12.34 4.49
C THR A 21 6.08 12.40 4.51
N VAL A 22 5.54 13.35 3.76
CA VAL A 22 4.11 13.50 3.52
C VAL A 22 3.88 13.39 2.03
N HIS A 23 2.92 12.55 1.65
CA HIS A 23 2.53 12.35 0.26
C HIS A 23 1.06 12.65 0.06
N VAL A 24 0.75 13.22 -1.10
CA VAL A 24 -0.62 13.41 -1.56
C VAL A 24 -0.99 12.25 -2.47
N VAL A 25 -2.01 11.49 -2.11
CA VAL A 25 -2.53 10.40 -2.94
C VAL A 25 -3.76 10.88 -3.67
N ARG A 26 -3.82 10.67 -4.99
CA ARG A 26 -4.96 10.98 -5.85
C ARG A 26 -5.49 9.72 -6.50
N LYS A 27 -6.74 9.37 -6.20
CA LYS A 27 -7.47 8.28 -6.85
C LYS A 27 -7.62 8.54 -8.35
N ARG A 28 -7.55 7.49 -9.15
CA ARG A 28 -7.83 7.49 -10.59
C ARG A 28 -9.17 6.80 -10.84
N PRO A 29 -9.98 7.31 -11.79
CA PRO A 29 -11.28 6.72 -12.10
C PRO A 29 -11.15 5.32 -12.69
N HIS A 30 -12.17 4.49 -12.47
CA HIS A 30 -12.30 3.19 -13.08
C HIS A 30 -12.65 3.34 -14.57
N VAL A 31 -11.64 3.23 -15.43
CA VAL A 31 -11.79 3.25 -16.89
C VAL A 31 -11.11 2.02 -17.51
N VAL A 32 -11.31 1.81 -18.81
CA VAL A 32 -10.87 0.60 -19.54
C VAL A 32 -9.39 0.28 -19.33
N ASN A 33 -8.54 1.31 -19.35
CA ASN A 33 -7.09 1.23 -19.10
C ASN A 33 -6.69 2.03 -17.85
N GLY A 34 -7.55 2.08 -16.82
CA GLY A 34 -7.34 2.92 -15.64
C GLY A 34 -7.59 2.21 -14.32
N GLY A 35 -8.05 2.98 -13.33
CA GLY A 35 -8.07 2.58 -11.93
C GLY A 35 -6.75 2.84 -11.19
N GLY A 36 -6.77 2.52 -9.91
CA GLY A 36 -5.70 2.76 -8.94
C GLY A 36 -5.51 4.24 -8.61
N PHE A 37 -4.30 4.64 -8.25
CA PHE A 37 -4.02 6.00 -7.78
C PHE A 37 -2.59 6.45 -8.12
N VAL A 38 -2.36 7.75 -8.01
CA VAL A 38 -1.02 8.36 -8.08
C VAL A 38 -0.62 8.90 -6.72
N VAL A 39 0.65 8.80 -6.40
CA VAL A 39 1.25 9.29 -5.17
C VAL A 39 2.19 10.42 -5.56
N MET A 40 1.97 11.59 -5.00
CA MET A 40 2.76 12.78 -5.26
C MET A 40 3.56 13.17 -4.00
N ASP A 41 4.56 14.02 -4.19
CA ASP A 41 5.22 14.70 -3.08
C ASP A 41 4.26 15.67 -2.37
N SER A 42 4.74 16.26 -1.26
CA SER A 42 3.94 17.16 -0.44
C SER A 42 3.48 18.43 -1.17
N SER A 43 4.20 18.87 -2.21
CA SER A 43 3.79 20.00 -3.05
C SER A 43 2.79 19.61 -4.14
N ALA A 44 2.49 18.31 -4.30
CA ALA A 44 1.65 17.75 -5.35
C ALA A 44 2.14 18.07 -6.78
N GLN A 45 3.44 18.35 -6.96
CA GLN A 45 4.02 18.73 -8.26
C GLN A 45 4.68 17.53 -8.95
N ARG A 46 5.20 16.57 -8.18
CA ARG A 46 5.93 15.44 -8.72
C ARG A 46 5.28 14.12 -8.32
N VAL A 47 4.99 13.27 -9.30
CA VAL A 47 4.57 11.89 -9.07
C VAL A 47 5.78 11.08 -8.60
N VAL A 48 5.67 10.49 -7.41
CA VAL A 48 6.68 9.61 -6.81
C VAL A 48 6.36 8.15 -7.12
N PHE A 49 5.10 7.76 -7.00
CA PHE A 49 4.64 6.41 -7.31
C PHE A 49 3.33 6.42 -8.08
N ARG A 50 3.13 5.37 -8.86
CA ARG A 50 1.87 5.09 -9.55
C ARG A 50 1.44 3.66 -9.22
N VAL A 51 0.18 3.50 -8.84
CA VAL A 51 -0.41 2.20 -8.53
C VAL A 51 -1.47 1.89 -9.57
N ASP A 52 -1.19 0.91 -10.42
CA ASP A 52 -2.13 0.39 -11.41
C ASP A 52 -3.01 -0.69 -10.79
N GLY A 53 -4.31 -0.42 -10.81
CA GLY A 53 -5.36 -1.35 -10.38
C GLY A 53 -5.86 -2.26 -11.50
N CYS A 54 -6.93 -2.99 -11.21
CA CYS A 54 -7.58 -3.85 -12.19
C CYS A 54 -8.41 -3.07 -13.23
N GLY A 55 -9.02 -1.93 -12.88
CA GLY A 55 -9.84 -1.16 -13.84
C GLY A 55 -10.94 -2.03 -14.46
N VAL A 56 -11.30 -1.82 -15.73
CA VAL A 56 -12.34 -2.66 -16.38
C VAL A 56 -11.76 -3.94 -17.01
N ARG A 57 -10.53 -3.89 -17.53
CA ARG A 57 -9.91 -5.01 -18.31
C ARG A 57 -8.69 -5.65 -17.65
N GLY A 58 -8.20 -5.11 -16.54
CA GLY A 58 -7.06 -5.67 -15.83
C GLY A 58 -7.40 -6.99 -15.17
N LYS A 59 -6.35 -7.65 -14.67
CA LYS A 59 -6.51 -8.97 -14.06
C LYS A 59 -6.96 -8.81 -12.62
N LYS A 60 -8.15 -9.35 -12.31
CA LYS A 60 -8.72 -9.32 -10.96
C LYS A 60 -7.72 -9.88 -9.92
N GLY A 61 -7.50 -9.10 -8.86
CA GLY A 61 -6.59 -9.46 -7.78
C GLY A 61 -5.11 -9.29 -8.12
N GLU A 62 -4.75 -8.60 -9.21
CA GLU A 62 -3.38 -8.19 -9.50
C GLU A 62 -3.27 -6.66 -9.50
N LEU A 63 -2.24 -6.15 -8.81
CA LEU A 63 -1.92 -4.73 -8.72
C LEU A 63 -0.44 -4.53 -9.00
N ILE A 64 -0.07 -3.40 -9.59
CA ILE A 64 1.33 -3.05 -9.88
C ILE A 64 1.63 -1.67 -9.29
N LEU A 65 2.71 -1.57 -8.53
CA LEU A 65 3.26 -0.29 -8.08
C LEU A 65 4.54 0.01 -8.87
N ARG A 66 4.62 1.25 -9.39
CA ARG A 66 5.70 1.78 -10.23
C ARG A 66 6.32 3.01 -9.60
N GLU A 67 7.58 3.26 -9.91
CA GLU A 67 8.25 4.52 -9.62
C GLU A 67 7.87 5.55 -10.70
N GLY A 68 7.08 6.57 -10.34
CA GLY A 68 6.52 7.50 -11.31
C GLY A 68 5.83 6.79 -12.49
N ASP A 69 6.24 7.14 -13.72
CA ASP A 69 5.84 6.46 -14.96
C ASP A 69 6.91 5.46 -15.46
N GLY A 70 7.89 5.12 -14.62
CA GLY A 70 9.00 4.22 -14.92
C GLY A 70 8.75 2.77 -14.52
N ASP A 71 9.79 2.18 -13.93
CA ASP A 71 9.86 0.74 -13.68
C ASP A 71 8.84 0.25 -12.67
N ALA A 72 8.36 -0.99 -12.89
CA ALA A 72 7.52 -1.68 -11.94
C ALA A 72 8.39 -2.17 -10.77
N LEU A 73 8.08 -1.70 -9.56
CA LEU A 73 8.82 -2.06 -8.34
C LEU A 73 8.21 -3.29 -7.66
N LEU A 74 6.87 -3.37 -7.67
CA LEU A 74 6.14 -4.34 -6.87
C LEU A 74 4.91 -4.86 -7.61
N LEU A 75 4.83 -6.18 -7.76
CA LEU A 75 3.64 -6.91 -8.20
C LEU A 75 2.93 -7.47 -6.97
N MET A 76 1.67 -7.09 -6.74
CA MET A 76 0.85 -7.64 -5.67
C MET A 76 -0.21 -8.54 -6.28
N ARG A 77 -0.32 -9.76 -5.75
CA ARG A 77 -1.27 -10.76 -6.22
C ARG A 77 -2.05 -11.33 -5.07
N ARG A 78 -3.38 -11.28 -5.18
CA ARG A 78 -4.28 -12.04 -4.33
C ARG A 78 -4.19 -13.51 -4.69
N LYS A 79 -4.08 -14.38 -3.68
CA LYS A 79 -4.24 -15.82 -3.88
C LYS A 79 -5.68 -16.03 -4.39
N GLY A 80 -5.91 -16.98 -5.28
CA GLY A 80 -7.24 -17.21 -5.85
C GLY A 80 -7.55 -18.69 -5.99
N GLY A 81 -8.78 -19.00 -6.40
CA GLY A 81 -9.27 -20.36 -6.65
C GLY A 81 -10.03 -20.99 -5.47
N MET A 82 -10.45 -22.24 -5.66
CA MET A 82 -11.35 -22.96 -4.75
C MET A 82 -10.83 -23.06 -3.30
N VAL A 83 -9.50 -23.11 -3.13
CA VAL A 83 -8.87 -23.20 -1.80
C VAL A 83 -8.98 -21.89 -1.00
N GLU A 84 -9.05 -20.73 -1.66
CA GLU A 84 -9.25 -19.45 -0.96
C GLU A 84 -10.73 -19.14 -0.74
N ALA A 85 -11.63 -19.58 -1.64
CA ALA A 85 -13.07 -19.42 -1.48
C ALA A 85 -13.60 -20.11 -0.21
N LEU A 86 -12.98 -21.22 0.19
CA LEU A 86 -13.27 -21.94 1.44
C LEU A 86 -12.42 -21.44 2.62
N SER A 87 -11.50 -20.49 2.40
CA SER A 87 -10.64 -19.98 3.46
C SER A 87 -11.33 -18.84 4.22
N ILE A 88 -11.25 -18.93 5.55
CA ILE A 88 -11.64 -17.83 6.45
C ILE A 88 -10.66 -16.64 6.38
N TYR A 89 -9.53 -16.78 5.67
CA TYR A 89 -8.58 -15.70 5.41
C TYR A 89 -8.28 -15.59 3.92
N LYS A 90 -8.36 -14.38 3.37
CA LYS A 90 -7.80 -14.08 2.05
C LYS A 90 -6.35 -13.63 2.21
N LYS A 91 -5.49 -13.98 1.26
CA LYS A 91 -4.05 -13.72 1.32
C LYS A 91 -3.58 -13.01 0.06
N TRP A 92 -2.82 -11.95 0.28
CA TRP A 92 -2.08 -11.22 -0.73
C TRP A 92 -0.59 -11.53 -0.59
N LYS A 93 0.10 -11.52 -1.73
CA LYS A 93 1.56 -11.64 -1.81
C LYS A 93 2.11 -10.48 -2.62
N GLY A 94 3.10 -9.78 -2.05
CA GLY A 94 3.87 -8.75 -2.73
C GLY A 94 5.20 -9.32 -3.22
N TYR A 95 5.49 -9.13 -4.50
CA TYR A 95 6.70 -9.60 -5.16
C TYR A 95 7.50 -8.41 -5.69
N SER A 96 8.73 -8.24 -5.21
CA SER A 96 9.65 -7.29 -5.85
C SER A 96 10.03 -7.80 -7.23
N LEU A 97 10.18 -6.88 -8.16
CA LEU A 97 10.62 -7.14 -9.52
C LEU A 97 12.06 -6.64 -9.64
N ASP A 98 12.96 -7.48 -10.11
CA ASP A 98 14.29 -7.02 -10.54
C ASP A 98 14.30 -6.71 -12.04
N TYR A 99 15.43 -6.18 -12.51
CA TYR A 99 15.64 -5.80 -13.90
C TYR A 99 15.59 -6.99 -14.87
N GLU A 100 15.81 -8.22 -14.38
CA GLU A 100 15.69 -9.47 -15.13
C GLU A 100 14.24 -10.01 -15.15
N GLY A 101 13.30 -9.33 -14.49
CA GLY A 101 11.89 -9.74 -14.39
C GLY A 101 11.66 -10.89 -13.41
N SER A 102 12.67 -11.25 -12.62
CA SER A 102 12.56 -12.25 -11.56
C SER A 102 11.66 -11.72 -10.43
N ARG A 103 10.91 -12.64 -9.83
CA ARG A 103 9.88 -12.32 -8.82
C ARG A 103 10.31 -12.87 -7.47
N LYS A 104 10.67 -11.98 -6.54
CA LYS A 104 11.00 -12.36 -5.17
C LYS A 104 9.89 -11.95 -4.22
N LEU A 105 9.35 -12.92 -3.48
CA LEU A 105 8.35 -12.65 -2.43
C LEU A 105 8.99 -11.77 -1.33
N VAL A 106 8.42 -10.59 -1.08
CA VAL A 106 8.93 -9.62 -0.10
C VAL A 106 8.00 -9.49 1.11
N PHE A 107 6.68 -9.52 0.90
CA PHE A 107 5.70 -9.54 1.99
C PHE A 107 4.45 -10.34 1.64
N SER A 108 3.66 -10.68 2.66
CA SER A 108 2.32 -11.24 2.54
C SER A 108 1.36 -10.48 3.45
N LEU A 109 0.15 -10.20 2.97
CA LEU A 109 -0.91 -9.57 3.75
C LEU A 109 -2.06 -10.55 3.90
N THR A 110 -2.56 -10.73 5.12
CA THR A 110 -3.68 -11.61 5.44
C THR A 110 -4.84 -10.78 5.94
N GLU A 111 -5.99 -10.90 5.28
CA GLU A 111 -7.24 -10.26 5.67
C GLU A 111 -8.26 -11.33 6.11
N PRO A 112 -9.00 -11.11 7.20
CA PRO A 112 -10.06 -12.01 7.61
C PRO A 112 -11.28 -11.88 6.68
N ASN A 113 -11.81 -13.01 6.22
CA ASN A 113 -12.85 -13.11 5.20
C ASN A 113 -14.24 -13.47 5.77
N SER A 114 -14.40 -13.54 7.09
CA SER A 114 -15.64 -14.04 7.70
C SER A 114 -15.95 -13.39 9.04
N CYS A 115 -17.25 -13.26 9.33
CA CYS A 115 -17.78 -12.89 10.66
C CYS A 115 -17.41 -13.90 11.76
N LEU A 116 -16.94 -15.11 11.38
CA LEU A 116 -16.51 -16.15 12.32
C LEU A 116 -15.13 -15.89 12.94
N VAL A 117 -14.35 -14.95 12.39
CA VAL A 117 -13.02 -14.63 12.93
C VAL A 117 -13.16 -13.60 14.05
N LYS A 118 -12.84 -14.02 15.29
CA LYS A 118 -12.86 -13.12 16.46
C LYS A 118 -11.94 -11.91 16.32
N ASN A 119 -10.81 -12.09 15.62
CA ASN A 119 -9.86 -11.02 15.35
C ASN A 119 -9.97 -10.55 13.89
N LYS A 120 -10.49 -9.34 13.68
CA LYS A 120 -10.66 -8.75 12.35
C LYS A 120 -9.41 -7.99 11.85
N ALA A 121 -8.29 -8.06 12.56
CA ALA A 121 -7.09 -7.32 12.18
C ALA A 121 -6.45 -7.87 10.90
N ILE A 122 -6.16 -6.95 9.97
CA ILE A 122 -5.32 -7.22 8.80
C ILE A 122 -3.86 -7.27 9.27
N ARG A 123 -3.16 -8.35 8.94
CA ARG A 123 -1.76 -8.60 9.35
C ARG A 123 -0.87 -8.70 8.13
N ILE A 124 0.34 -8.18 8.25
CA ILE A 124 1.34 -8.18 7.18
C ILE A 124 2.61 -8.83 7.74
N SER A 125 3.16 -9.79 7.03
CA SER A 125 4.45 -10.40 7.36
C SER A 125 5.44 -10.17 6.25
N THR A 126 6.68 -9.87 6.60
CA THR A 126 7.77 -9.67 5.64
C THR A 126 8.71 -10.87 5.64
N ARG A 127 9.24 -11.25 4.47
CA ARG A 127 10.09 -12.43 4.37
C ARG A 127 11.50 -12.20 4.92
N ASN A 128 12.10 -11.05 4.61
CA ASN A 128 13.54 -10.83 4.85
C ASN A 128 13.84 -9.97 6.08
N SER A 129 12.87 -9.17 6.57
CA SER A 129 13.10 -8.29 7.72
C SER A 129 12.70 -8.93 9.05
N GLY A 130 11.96 -10.04 9.02
CA GLY A 130 11.38 -10.65 10.22
C GLY A 130 10.36 -9.75 10.94
N CYS A 131 10.00 -8.61 10.35
CA CYS A 131 9.03 -7.68 10.90
C CYS A 131 7.62 -8.06 10.47
N ASP A 132 6.72 -8.03 11.45
CA ASP A 132 5.29 -8.14 11.27
C ASP A 132 4.65 -6.77 11.50
N PHE A 133 3.62 -6.46 10.73
CA PHE A 133 2.83 -5.25 10.86
C PHE A 133 1.35 -5.60 10.99
N LYS A 134 0.57 -4.64 11.47
CA LYS A 134 -0.89 -4.71 11.51
C LYS A 134 -1.48 -3.39 11.04
N ILE A 135 -2.69 -3.47 10.50
CA ILE A 135 -3.49 -2.27 10.23
C ILE A 135 -4.31 -1.95 11.47
N ASN A 136 -4.28 -0.68 11.88
CA ASN A 136 -5.15 -0.13 12.91
C ASN A 136 -6.06 0.93 12.30
N GLY A 137 -7.29 1.06 12.80
CA GLY A 137 -8.28 2.01 12.27
C GLY A 137 -9.03 1.51 11.03
N TYR A 138 -9.62 2.44 10.27
CA TYR A 138 -10.52 2.14 9.15
C TYR A 138 -10.13 2.94 7.89
N PHE A 139 -9.75 2.23 6.84
CA PHE A 139 -9.21 2.83 5.61
C PHE A 139 -10.24 3.64 4.80
N PRO A 140 -11.52 3.23 4.67
CA PRO A 140 -12.50 4.01 3.91
C PRO A 140 -12.67 5.43 4.45
N ASP A 141 -12.64 5.60 5.77
CA ASP A 141 -12.67 6.92 6.44
C ASP A 141 -11.34 7.68 6.34
N LYS A 142 -10.33 7.06 5.70
CA LYS A 142 -8.95 7.56 5.62
C LYS A 142 -8.40 7.87 7.01
N CYS A 143 -8.71 7.01 7.98
CA CYS A 143 -8.29 7.11 9.38
C CYS A 143 -7.69 5.76 9.79
N CYS A 144 -6.55 5.41 9.21
CA CYS A 144 -5.88 4.15 9.52
C CYS A 144 -4.35 4.29 9.50
N SER A 145 -3.71 3.39 10.22
CA SER A 145 -2.26 3.38 10.40
C SER A 145 -1.68 1.99 10.19
N ILE A 146 -0.45 1.95 9.68
CA ILE A 146 0.37 0.74 9.67
C ILE A 146 1.20 0.76 10.95
N ILE A 147 1.05 -0.29 11.77
CA ILE A 147 1.70 -0.41 13.07
C ILE A 147 2.70 -1.57 13.02
N ASP A 148 3.93 -1.34 13.50
CA ASP A 148 4.96 -2.38 13.60
C ASP A 148 4.70 -3.37 14.75
N SER A 149 5.57 -4.37 14.88
CA SER A 149 5.47 -5.40 15.94
C SER A 149 5.70 -4.84 17.35
N LYS A 150 6.31 -3.67 17.48
CA LYS A 150 6.56 -2.98 18.75
C LYS A 150 5.41 -2.04 19.15
N GLY A 151 4.43 -1.85 18.28
CA GLY A 151 3.30 -0.95 18.51
C GLY A 151 3.53 0.47 18.01
N ASN A 152 4.62 0.75 17.30
CA ASN A 152 4.89 2.06 16.73
C ASN A 152 4.12 2.23 15.42
N GLU A 153 3.58 3.42 15.22
CA GLU A 153 3.05 3.82 13.93
C GLU A 153 4.21 4.07 12.96
N VAL A 154 4.18 3.43 11.79
CA VAL A 154 5.20 3.58 10.75
C VAL A 154 4.69 4.32 9.52
N ALA A 155 3.36 4.37 9.35
CA ALA A 155 2.69 5.20 8.38
C ALA A 155 1.26 5.49 8.79
N GLN A 156 0.75 6.66 8.42
CA GLN A 156 -0.60 7.14 8.71
C GLN A 156 -1.30 7.55 7.42
N VAL A 157 -2.53 7.07 7.21
CA VAL A 157 -3.46 7.58 6.20
C VAL A 157 -4.40 8.55 6.89
N ARG A 158 -4.48 9.79 6.38
CA ARG A 158 -5.33 10.86 6.92
C ARG A 158 -5.84 11.83 5.86
N VAL A 159 -6.91 12.54 6.16
CA VAL A 159 -7.28 13.78 5.45
C VAL A 159 -6.74 14.96 6.26
N MET A 160 -5.98 15.85 5.62
CA MET A 160 -5.51 17.08 6.30
C MET A 160 -6.62 18.13 6.23
N LYS A 161 -6.89 18.78 7.37
CA LYS A 161 -8.00 19.72 7.53
C LYS A 161 -7.94 20.88 6.53
N GLU A 162 -6.73 21.35 6.20
CA GLU A 162 -6.57 22.48 5.26
C GLU A 162 -7.07 22.15 3.84
N VAL A 163 -7.18 20.87 3.49
CA VAL A 163 -7.58 20.41 2.14
C VAL A 163 -9.01 19.87 2.14
N GLU A 164 -9.53 19.52 3.31
CA GLU A 164 -10.88 18.96 3.49
C GLU A 164 -11.98 19.95 3.04
N GLU A 165 -11.79 21.24 3.32
CA GLU A 165 -12.72 22.32 2.93
C GLU A 165 -12.76 22.59 1.41
N PHE A 166 -11.69 22.24 0.69
CA PHE A 166 -11.57 22.47 -0.77
C PHE A 166 -11.83 21.20 -1.60
N MET A 167 -12.09 20.06 -0.96
CA MET A 167 -12.32 18.80 -1.63
C MET A 167 -13.78 18.64 -2.07
N VAL A 168 -14.03 18.88 -3.36
CA VAL A 168 -15.35 18.61 -3.97
C VAL A 168 -15.63 17.11 -4.11
N ASN A 169 -14.58 16.28 -4.25
CA ASN A 169 -14.66 14.82 -4.27
C ASN A 169 -13.62 14.22 -3.33
N LYS A 170 -13.95 13.12 -2.64
CA LYS A 170 -13.09 12.35 -1.71
C LYS A 170 -11.96 11.58 -2.43
N ASP A 171 -11.37 12.20 -3.44
CA ASP A 171 -10.41 11.62 -4.37
C ASP A 171 -8.96 11.84 -3.93
N LEU A 172 -8.70 12.73 -2.97
CA LEU A 172 -7.37 12.88 -2.38
C LEU A 172 -7.37 12.56 -0.89
N TYR A 173 -6.21 12.10 -0.43
CA TYR A 173 -5.88 11.93 0.98
C TYR A 173 -4.37 12.00 1.13
N HIS A 174 -3.91 12.07 2.37
CA HIS A 174 -2.49 12.19 2.70
C HIS A 174 -1.99 10.92 3.35
N VAL A 175 -0.72 10.62 3.07
CA VAL A 175 0.00 9.53 3.73
C VAL A 175 1.26 10.11 4.35
N VAL A 176 1.37 9.99 5.67
CA VAL A 176 2.57 10.33 6.43
C VAL A 176 3.37 9.05 6.61
N VAL A 177 4.67 9.07 6.30
CA VAL A 177 5.57 7.93 6.43
C VAL A 177 6.70 8.30 7.38
N GLU A 178 6.92 7.47 8.40
CA GLU A 178 7.95 7.72 9.40
C GLU A 178 9.37 7.57 8.83
N PRO A 179 10.37 8.26 9.42
CA PRO A 179 11.76 8.14 9.02
C PRO A 179 12.24 6.68 8.98
N GLY A 180 13.00 6.33 7.96
CA GLY A 180 13.61 5.03 7.77
C GLY A 180 12.68 3.97 7.18
N MET A 181 11.37 4.25 7.06
CA MET A 181 10.41 3.31 6.48
C MET A 181 10.44 3.31 4.97
N ASP A 182 10.29 2.12 4.40
CA ASP A 182 10.23 1.90 2.95
C ASP A 182 8.89 2.38 2.39
N GLN A 183 8.91 3.49 1.66
CA GLN A 183 7.71 4.11 1.10
C GLN A 183 7.04 3.24 0.03
N ALA A 184 7.81 2.50 -0.78
CA ALA A 184 7.25 1.61 -1.79
C ALA A 184 6.47 0.45 -1.15
N PHE A 185 6.98 -0.08 -0.02
CA PHE A 185 6.23 -1.04 0.80
C PHE A 185 4.93 -0.44 1.34
N VAL A 186 4.98 0.76 1.93
CA VAL A 186 3.80 1.46 2.48
C VAL A 186 2.72 1.62 1.41
N PHE A 187 3.06 2.15 0.24
CA PHE A 187 2.09 2.34 -0.84
C PHE A 187 1.62 1.02 -1.46
N GLY A 188 2.42 -0.04 -1.42
CA GLY A 188 1.98 -1.39 -1.77
C GLY A 188 0.92 -1.93 -0.81
N VAL A 189 1.09 -1.71 0.50
CA VAL A 189 0.07 -2.08 1.50
C VAL A 189 -1.21 -1.27 1.29
N ILE A 190 -1.09 0.05 1.07
CA ILE A 190 -2.24 0.93 0.79
C ILE A 190 -2.97 0.50 -0.48
N ALA A 191 -2.25 0.10 -1.53
CA ALA A 191 -2.84 -0.43 -2.76
C ALA A 191 -3.75 -1.64 -2.53
N ILE A 192 -3.31 -2.55 -1.65
CA ILE A 192 -4.08 -3.72 -1.26
C ILE A 192 -5.29 -3.31 -0.41
N LEU A 193 -5.14 -2.39 0.53
CA LEU A 193 -6.27 -1.88 1.32
C LEU A 193 -7.33 -1.23 0.43
N ASP A 194 -6.91 -0.39 -0.51
CA ASP A 194 -7.77 0.23 -1.50
C ASP A 194 -8.57 -0.84 -2.27
N TYR A 195 -7.93 -1.97 -2.63
CA TYR A 195 -8.62 -3.07 -3.31
C TYR A 195 -9.62 -3.79 -2.39
N ILE A 196 -9.21 -4.08 -1.15
CA ILE A 196 -10.02 -4.79 -0.15
C ILE A 196 -11.33 -4.06 0.11
N TYR A 197 -11.27 -2.73 0.16
CA TYR A 197 -12.42 -1.89 0.43
C TYR A 197 -13.18 -1.45 -0.84
N GLY A 198 -12.87 -2.01 -2.00
CA GLY A 198 -13.61 -1.74 -3.24
C GLY A 198 -13.41 -0.33 -3.79
N GLU A 199 -12.27 0.28 -3.50
CA GLU A 199 -11.92 1.64 -3.92
C GLU A 199 -11.24 1.61 -5.30
N SER A 200 -10.43 2.61 -5.63
CA SER A 200 -9.89 2.87 -6.97
C SER A 200 -9.13 1.71 -7.62
N THR A 201 -8.45 0.85 -6.87
CA THR A 201 -7.66 -0.27 -7.40
C THR A 201 -8.49 -1.51 -7.75
N HIS A 202 -9.77 -1.55 -7.35
CA HIS A 202 -10.66 -2.68 -7.52
C HIS A 202 -11.19 -2.82 -8.97
N CYS A 203 -11.93 -3.91 -9.20
CA CYS A 203 -12.82 -4.14 -10.34
C CYS A 203 -14.08 -4.84 -9.83
#